data_AF-A0A0M3T2J5-F1
#
_entry.id   AF-A0A0M3T2J5-F1
#
_cell.length_a   1.000
_cell.length_b   1.000
_cell.length_c   1.000
_cell.angle_alpha   90.00
_cell.angle_beta   90.00
_cell.angle_gamma   90.00
#
_symmetry.space_group_name_H-M   'P 1'
#
loop_
_entity.id
_entity.type
_entity.pdbx_description
1 polymer ?
#
loop_
_entity_poly.entity_id
_entity_poly.type
_entity_poly.pdbx_seq_one_letter_code
_entity_poly.pdbx_strand_id
1 'polypeptide(L)' 'MTWLKEYFLITLAAFAAFFMALAKAFDLGKKAEQHQQTERALKIAKTRLGVENEINRKSDADVRADLSQWLRYK' A
#
# COMPACT_ATOMS: atom_id res chain seq x y z
N MET A 1 -30.76 -16.83 -41.83
CA MET A 1 -30.47 -16.99 -40.38
C MET A 1 -28.98 -17.11 -40.04
N THR A 2 -28.07 -17.24 -41.02
CA THR A 2 -26.61 -17.35 -40.79
C THR A 2 -25.98 -16.01 -40.38
N TRP A 3 -26.32 -14.92 -41.08
CA TRP A 3 -25.86 -13.57 -40.79
C TRP A 3 -26.10 -13.14 -39.34
N LEU A 4 -27.29 -13.43 -38.79
CA LEU A 4 -27.63 -13.05 -37.41
C LEU A 4 -26.76 -13.79 -36.37
N LYS A 5 -26.43 -15.06 -36.64
CA LYS A 5 -25.52 -15.85 -35.79
C LYS A 5 -24.08 -15.32 -35.87
N GLU A 6 -23.66 -14.89 -37.05
CA GLU A 6 -22.31 -14.37 -37.29
C GLU A 6 -22.09 -13.03 -36.58
N TYR A 7 -23.05 -12.10 -36.68
CA TYR A 7 -23.02 -10.86 -35.91
C TYR A 7 -23.06 -11.12 -34.40
N PHE A 8 -23.87 -12.08 -33.95
CA PHE A 8 -23.92 -12.46 -32.53
C PHE A 8 -22.56 -12.98 -32.03
N LEU A 9 -21.88 -13.81 -32.81
CA LEU A 9 -20.54 -14.31 -32.48
C LEU A 9 -19.50 -13.18 -32.43
N ILE A 10 -19.55 -12.24 -33.39
CA ILE A 10 -18.66 -11.08 -33.41
C ILE A 10 -18.87 -10.20 -32.17
N THR A 11 -20.14 -9.91 -31.83
CA THR A 11 -20.47 -9.12 -30.65
C THR A 11 -20.03 -9.81 -29.36
N LEU A 12 -20.22 -11.14 -29.26
CA LEU A 12 -19.78 -11.91 -28.10
C LEU A 12 -18.25 -11.89 -27.96
N ALA A 13 -17.52 -12.04 -29.07
CA ALA A 13 -16.06 -11.94 -29.08
C ALA A 13 -15.58 -10.54 -28.67
N ALA A 14 -16.23 -9.49 -29.16
CA ALA A 14 -15.92 -8.11 -28.78
C ALA A 14 -16.15 -7.86 -27.27
N PHE A 15 -17.27 -8.34 -26.72
CA PHE A 15 -17.52 -8.24 -25.28
C PHE A 15 -16.50 -9.04 -24.46
N ALA A 16 -16.17 -10.26 -24.88
CA ALA A 16 -15.18 -11.08 -24.18
C ALA A 16 -13.80 -10.37 -24.14
N ALA A 17 -13.35 -9.81 -25.27
CA ALA A 17 -12.12 -9.04 -25.33
C ALA A 17 -12.17 -7.79 -24.42
N PHE A 18 -13.29 -7.06 -24.43
CA PHE A 18 -13.50 -5.90 -23.58
C PHE A 18 -13.41 -6.25 -22.09
N PHE A 19 -14.14 -7.26 -21.63
CA PHE A 19 -14.11 -7.68 -20.22
C PHE A 19 -12.75 -8.24 -19.82
N MET A 20 -12.05 -8.94 -20.71
CA MET A 20 -10.69 -9.43 -20.44
C MET A 20 -9.71 -8.27 -20.25
N ALA A 21 -9.79 -7.23 -21.08
CA ALA A 21 -8.98 -6.02 -20.92
C ALA A 21 -9.32 -5.29 -19.61
N LEU A 22 -10.61 -5.16 -19.29
CA LEU A 22 -11.09 -4.51 -18.07
C LEU A 22 -10.58 -5.24 -16.82
N ALA A 23 -10.70 -6.58 -16.78
CA ALA A 23 -10.22 -7.40 -15.67
C ALA A 23 -8.71 -7.24 -15.45
N LYS A 24 -7.92 -7.16 -16.52
CA LYS A 24 -6.47 -6.90 -16.42
C LYS A 24 -6.17 -5.52 -15.85
N ALA A 25 -6.90 -4.49 -16.28
CA ALA A 25 -6.72 -3.14 -15.75
C ALA A 25 -7.02 -3.06 -14.24
N PHE A 26 -8.08 -3.74 -13.79
CA PHE A 26 -8.42 -3.84 -12.37
C PHE A 26 -7.38 -4.64 -11.57
N ASP A 27 -6.88 -5.76 -12.10
CA ASP A 27 -5.83 -6.55 -11.42
C ASP A 27 -4.54 -5.74 -11.24
N LEU A 28 -4.14 -4.99 -12.27
CA LEU A 28 -2.99 -4.08 -12.19
C LEU A 28 -3.22 -2.97 -11.15
N GLY A 29 -4.39 -2.34 -11.16
CA GLY A 29 -4.75 -1.32 -10.17
C GLY A 29 -4.71 -1.87 -8.74
N LYS A 30 -5.30 -3.05 -8.52
CA LYS A 30 -5.30 -3.73 -7.22
C LYS A 30 -3.88 -4.05 -6.73
N LYS A 31 -3.01 -4.57 -7.62
CA LYS A 31 -1.61 -4.85 -7.27
C LYS A 31 -0.85 -3.58 -6.89
N ALA A 32 -1.06 -2.48 -7.61
CA ALA A 32 -0.45 -1.20 -7.30
C ALA A 32 -0.91 -0.69 -5.92
N GLU A 33 -2.20 -0.77 -5.61
CA GLU A 33 -2.74 -0.36 -4.31
C GLU A 33 -2.20 -1.23 -3.16
N GLN A 34 -2.19 -2.56 -3.33
CA GLN A 34 -1.64 -3.49 -2.35
C GLN A 34 -0.15 -3.23 -2.09
N HIS A 35 0.62 -2.94 -3.13
CA HIS A 35 2.02 -2.58 -3.00
C HIS A 35 2.20 -1.30 -2.18
N GLN A 36 1.45 -0.23 -2.50
CA GLN A 36 1.49 1.01 -1.73
C GLN A 36 1.09 0.84 -0.27
N GLN A 37 0.05 0.04 0.01
CA GLN A 37 -0.36 -0.26 1.38
C GLN A 37 0.76 -1.02 2.13
N THR A 38 1.39 -1.99 1.48
CA THR A 38 2.49 -2.77 2.06
C THR A 38 3.71 -1.87 2.35
N GLU A 39 4.09 -0.99 1.43
CA GLU A 39 5.19 -0.05 1.64
C GLU A 39 4.90 0.91 2.79
N ARG A 40 3.66 1.42 2.89
CA ARG A 40 3.24 2.26 4.03
C ARG A 40 3.33 1.50 5.35
N ALA A 41 2.81 0.28 5.40
CA ALA A 41 2.88 -0.56 6.60
C ALA A 41 4.34 -0.85 7.00
N LEU A 42 5.20 -1.16 6.02
CA LEU A 42 6.63 -1.40 6.24
C LEU A 42 7.34 -0.13 6.75
N LYS A 43 7.04 1.04 6.19
CA LYS A 43 7.59 2.32 6.66
C LYS A 43 7.21 2.57 8.12
N ILE A 44 5.93 2.37 8.47
CA ILE A 44 5.44 2.53 9.84
C ILE A 44 6.16 1.56 10.79
N ALA A 45 6.25 0.28 10.42
CA ALA A 45 6.93 -0.73 11.22
C ALA A 45 8.42 -0.39 11.43
N LYS A 46 9.11 0.07 10.39
CA LYS A 46 10.51 0.50 10.49
C LYS A 46 10.68 1.71 11.39
N THR A 47 9.82 2.72 11.28
CA THR A 47 9.85 3.88 12.17
C THR A 47 9.59 3.48 13.61
N ARG A 48 8.58 2.63 13.86
CA ARG A 48 8.28 2.13 15.20
C ARG A 48 9.46 1.38 15.81
N LEU A 49 10.06 0.45 15.06
CA LEU A 49 11.22 -0.30 15.51
C LEU A 49 12.42 0.61 15.80
N GLY A 50 12.63 1.65 14.97
CA GLY A 50 13.65 2.67 15.21
C GLY A 50 13.45 3.41 16.53
N VAL A 51 12.22 3.87 16.80
CA VAL A 51 11.86 4.55 18.05
C VAL A 51 12.00 3.62 19.25
N GLU A 52 11.51 2.39 19.16
CA GLU A 52 11.62 1.40 20.24
C GLU A 52 13.10 1.07 20.54
N ASN A 53 13.94 0.93 19.52
CA ASN A 53 15.37 0.73 19.71
C ASN A 53 16.09 1.96 20.30
N GLU A 54 15.68 3.17 19.95
CA GLU A 54 16.21 4.39 20.56
C GLU A 54 15.85 4.47 22.05
N ILE A 55 14.58 4.25 22.39
CA ILE A 55 14.11 4.22 23.77
C ILE A 55 14.85 3.15 24.57
N ASN A 56 15.00 1.94 24.01
CA ASN A 56 15.68 0.84 24.68
C ASN A 56 17.18 1.08 24.89
N ARG A 57 17.81 1.97 24.11
CA ARG A 57 19.21 2.36 24.27
C ARG A 57 19.41 3.49 25.27
N LYS A 58 18.39 4.31 25.55
CA LYS A 58 18.48 5.39 26.54
C LYS A 58 18.42 4.80 27.95
N SER A 59 19.34 5.21 28.81
CA SER A 59 19.27 4.90 30.24
C SER A 59 18.32 5.85 30.96
N ASP A 60 17.81 5.46 32.13
CA ASP A 60 16.95 6.32 32.97
C ASP A 60 17.65 7.66 33.32
N ALA A 61 18.97 7.63 33.49
CA ALA A 61 19.78 8.82 33.73
C ALA A 61 19.78 9.77 32.53
N ASP A 62 19.93 9.24 31.31
CA ASP A 62 19.89 10.03 30.08
C ASP A 62 18.51 10.65 29.87
N VAL A 63 17.44 9.88 30.10
CA VAL A 63 16.05 10.38 30.00
C VAL A 63 15.80 11.51 31.00
N ARG A 64 16.26 11.37 32.25
CA ARG A 64 16.13 12.41 33.28
C ARG A 64 16.94 13.67 32.96
N ALA A 65 18.13 13.52 32.37
CA ALA A 65 18.95 14.64 31.92
C ALA A 65 18.27 15.44 30.80
N ASP A 66 17.80 14.75 29.75
CA ASP A 66 17.07 15.36 28.63
C ASP A 66 15.82 16.10 29.10
N LEU A 67 15.03 15.49 30.00
CA LEU A 67 13.81 16.09 30.54
C LEU A 67 14.11 17.34 31.39
N SER A 68 15.17 17.28 32.21
CA SER A 68 15.59 18.42 33.04
C SER A 68 16.09 19.58 32.19
N GLN A 69 16.80 19.27 31.09
CA GLN A 69 17.23 20.26 30.12
C GLN A 69 16.03 20.91 29.42
N TRP A 70 15.08 20.12 28.94
CA TRP A 70 13.87 20.65 28.29
C TRP A 70 13.07 21.58 29.20
N LEU A 71 12.89 21.22 30.48
CA LEU A 71 12.21 22.07 31.47
C LEU A 71 12.93 23.39 31.75
N ARG A 72 14.26 23.44 31.60
CA ARG A 72 15.06 24.66 31.81
C ARG A 72 15.03 25.63 30.62
N TYR A 73 14.77 25.11 29.41
CA TYR A 73 14.74 25.91 28.17
C TYR A 73 13.31 26.18 27.67
N LYS A 74 12.30 25.90 28.49
CA LYS A 74 10.89 26.23 28.26
C LYS A 74 10.52 27.47 29.04
#